data_AF-A0AAW2KF09-F1
#
_entry.id   AF-A0AAW2KF09-F1
#
_cell.length_a   1.000
_cell.length_b   1.000
_cell.length_c   1.000
_cell.angle_alpha   90.00
_cell.angle_beta   90.00
_cell.angle_gamma   90.00
#
_symmetry.space_group_name_H-M   'P 1'
#
loop_
_entity.id
_entity.type
_entity.pdbx_description
1 polymer ?
#
loop_
_entity_poly.entity_id
_entity_poly.type
_entity_poly.pdbx_seq_one_letter_code
_entity_poly.pdbx_strand_id
1 'polypeptide(L)'
;MKRASEDVVDKVDGAKKPVFLTKEERQKLALQRRQEEVAQQKRRAELLLQANNGQDSKPHSSAERDRERDRDRDRDRDRDTERRNRDRDRDRDRDRERERERERERERDSERRNREKEREDEQRARDRARVEKLAEREREVELAAIKEQYLGSKKPKKRVIKPSEKFRFSFDWENTEDTSRDMNSLYQNPHEARLLFGRGFRAGMDRREQKNLLPRMRRRFVMRFARRKALRRLTRKLQPRRRRSRRLKSMIPLI
;
A
#
# COMPACT_ATOMS: atom_id res chain seq x y z
N MET A 1 28.74 -40.44 -8.13
CA MET A 1 28.91 -39.76 -6.82
C MET A 1 27.74 -38.81 -6.57
N LYS A 2 26.72 -39.22 -5.80
CA LYS A 2 25.66 -38.34 -5.30
C LYS A 2 25.63 -38.53 -3.77
N ARG A 3 25.98 -37.47 -3.02
CA ARG A 3 25.85 -37.43 -1.56
C ARG A 3 24.46 -36.92 -1.21
N ALA A 4 23.83 -37.63 -0.28
CA ALA A 4 22.56 -37.32 0.35
C ALA A 4 22.58 -35.95 1.04
N SER A 5 21.47 -35.22 0.92
CA SER A 5 21.15 -34.08 1.76
C SER A 5 20.08 -34.51 2.74
N GLU A 6 20.41 -34.36 4.01
CA GLU A 6 19.72 -34.78 5.22
C GLU A 6 18.28 -34.28 5.33
N ASP A 7 17.41 -35.19 5.75
CA ASP A 7 16.08 -34.94 6.27
C ASP A 7 16.16 -34.25 7.64
N VAL A 8 15.67 -33.01 7.72
CA VAL A 8 15.30 -32.39 9.01
C VAL A 8 13.88 -32.87 9.31
N VAL A 9 13.81 -33.98 10.02
CA VAL A 9 12.56 -34.55 10.55
C VAL A 9 12.17 -33.78 11.80
N ASP A 10 11.30 -32.79 11.65
CA ASP A 10 10.49 -32.34 12.79
C ASP A 10 9.46 -33.43 13.08
N LYS A 11 9.72 -34.16 14.15
CA LYS A 11 8.79 -35.11 14.77
C LYS A 11 7.54 -34.35 15.18
N VAL A 12 6.44 -34.55 14.45
CA VAL A 12 5.11 -34.17 14.92
C VAL A 12 4.53 -35.39 15.62
N ASP A 13 4.49 -35.29 16.94
CA ASP A 13 3.97 -36.30 17.85
C ASP A 13 2.55 -36.74 17.49
N GLY A 14 2.34 -38.05 17.52
CA GLY A 14 1.05 -38.69 17.71
C GLY A 14 -0.01 -38.31 16.69
N ALA A 15 0.00 -38.98 15.53
CA ALA A 15 -1.09 -38.97 14.57
C ALA A 15 -2.40 -39.49 15.20
N LYS A 16 -3.08 -38.62 15.96
CA LYS A 16 -4.47 -38.80 16.34
C LYS A 16 -5.27 -38.82 15.05
N LYS A 17 -5.98 -39.92 14.83
CA LYS A 17 -6.89 -40.09 13.68
C LYS A 17 -7.71 -38.80 13.54
N PRO A 18 -7.87 -38.25 12.33
CA PRO A 18 -8.60 -37.00 12.14
C PRO A 18 -10.01 -37.12 12.74
N VAL A 19 -10.30 -36.29 13.74
CA VAL A 19 -11.63 -36.23 14.35
C VAL A 19 -12.48 -35.30 13.52
N PHE A 20 -13.51 -35.85 12.88
CA PHE A 20 -14.45 -35.08 12.08
C PHE A 20 -15.44 -34.37 13.02
N LEU A 21 -15.19 -33.08 13.26
CA LEU A 21 -16.15 -32.19 13.93
C LEU A 21 -17.40 -32.03 13.07
N THR A 22 -18.56 -31.95 13.71
CA THR A 22 -19.83 -31.69 13.01
C THR A 22 -19.80 -30.33 12.32
N LYS A 23 -20.68 -30.13 11.33
CA LYS A 23 -20.73 -28.86 10.57
C LYS A 23 -21.00 -27.67 11.50
N GLU A 24 -21.83 -27.86 12.52
CA GLU A 24 -22.18 -26.83 13.49
C GLU A 24 -21.01 -26.47 14.41
N GLU A 25 -20.25 -27.46 14.88
CA GLU A 25 -19.06 -27.22 15.70
C GLU A 25 -17.98 -26.48 14.91
N ARG A 26 -17.81 -26.81 13.63
CA ARG A 26 -16.88 -26.07 12.74
C ARG A 26 -17.32 -24.63 12.53
N GLN A 27 -18.63 -24.39 12.36
CA GLN A 27 -19.16 -23.03 12.22
C GLN A 27 -18.98 -22.22 13.51
N LYS A 28 -19.26 -22.79 14.68
CA LYS A 28 -19.05 -22.14 15.99
C LYS A 28 -17.57 -21.79 16.19
N LEU A 29 -16.66 -22.71 15.88
CA LEU A 29 -15.23 -22.49 16.04
C LEU A 29 -14.68 -21.44 15.05
N ALA A 30 -15.22 -21.41 13.83
CA ALA A 30 -14.90 -20.36 12.86
C ALA A 30 -15.38 -18.97 13.31
N LEU A 31 -16.59 -18.88 13.88
CA LEU A 31 -17.13 -17.64 14.43
C LEU A 31 -16.33 -17.16 15.65
N GLN A 32 -15.98 -18.08 16.56
CA GLN A 32 -15.17 -17.77 17.73
C GLN A 32 -13.79 -17.25 17.33
N ARG A 33 -13.11 -17.91 16.39
CA ARG A 33 -11.81 -17.47 15.87
C ARG A 33 -11.89 -16.08 15.22
N ARG A 34 -12.98 -15.80 14.51
CA ARG A 34 -13.24 -14.47 13.91
C ARG A 34 -13.47 -13.39 14.98
N GLN A 35 -14.21 -13.71 16.04
CA GLN A 35 -14.43 -12.79 17.16
C GLN A 35 -13.13 -12.48 17.91
N GLU A 36 -12.27 -13.50 18.13
CA GLU A 36 -10.96 -13.34 18.75
C GLU A 36 -10.01 -12.48 17.91
N GLU A 37 -10.01 -12.66 16.58
CA GLU A 37 -9.19 -11.83 15.68
C GLU A 37 -9.64 -10.36 15.68
N VAL A 38 -10.94 -10.11 15.69
CA VAL A 38 -11.50 -8.75 15.83
C VAL A 38 -11.16 -8.15 17.18
N ALA A 39 -11.22 -8.93 18.26
CA ALA A 39 -10.85 -8.47 19.60
C ALA A 39 -9.34 -8.14 19.69
N GLN A 40 -8.48 -8.95 19.07
CA GLN A 40 -7.04 -8.66 18.99
C GLN A 40 -6.75 -7.41 18.16
N GLN A 41 -7.44 -7.21 17.03
CA GLN A 41 -7.33 -5.98 16.25
C GLN A 41 -7.79 -4.75 17.05
N LYS A 42 -8.90 -4.85 17.79
CA LYS A 42 -9.36 -3.77 18.68
C LYS A 42 -8.35 -3.46 19.78
N ARG A 43 -7.81 -4.47 20.48
CA ARG A 43 -6.74 -4.28 21.49
C ARG A 43 -5.50 -3.61 20.90
N ARG A 44 -5.10 -4.02 19.70
CA ARG A 44 -3.96 -3.40 18.99
C ARG A 44 -4.24 -1.95 18.60
N ALA A 45 -5.46 -1.64 18.17
CA ALA A 45 -5.88 -0.28 17.86
C ALA A 45 -5.94 0.61 19.12
N GLU A 46 -6.43 0.06 20.24
CA GLU A 46 -6.48 0.74 21.53
C GLU A 46 -5.09 1.06 22.08
N LEU A 47 -4.13 0.12 21.97
CA LEU A 47 -2.73 0.38 22.30
C LEU A 47 -2.10 1.49 21.45
N LEU A 48 -2.47 1.57 20.16
CA LEU A 48 -2.01 2.65 19.28
C LEU A 48 -2.63 4.02 19.66
N LEU A 49 -3.88 4.03 20.12
CA LEU A 49 -4.54 5.24 20.62
C LEU A 49 -3.94 5.69 21.96
N GLN A 50 -3.62 4.77 22.88
CA GLN A 50 -2.91 5.09 24.11
C GLN A 50 -1.50 5.64 23.86
N ALA A 51 -0.78 5.11 22.86
CA ALA A 51 0.55 5.61 22.49
C ALA A 51 0.51 7.05 21.92
N ASN A 52 -0.60 7.46 21.31
CA ASN A 52 -0.79 8.81 20.76
C ASN A 52 -1.36 9.81 21.76
N ASN A 53 -1.82 9.38 22.94
CA ASN A 53 -2.42 10.26 23.95
C ASN A 53 -1.39 11.02 24.80
N GLY A 54 -0.10 10.96 24.45
CA GLY A 54 1.02 11.56 25.20
C GLY A 54 1.73 12.72 24.52
N GLN A 55 1.20 13.27 23.42
CA GLN A 55 1.85 14.35 22.67
C GLN A 55 0.89 15.48 22.29
N ASP A 56 0.25 16.12 23.28
CA ASP A 56 -0.21 17.51 23.13
C ASP A 56 -0.50 18.15 24.48
N SER A 57 0.54 18.73 25.10
CA SER A 57 0.43 19.85 26.03
C SER A 57 1.82 20.43 26.25
N LYS A 58 2.11 21.55 25.59
CA LYS A 58 3.30 22.38 25.85
C LYS A 58 2.88 23.53 26.77
N PRO A 59 3.28 23.58 28.04
CA PRO A 59 3.25 24.81 28.80
C PRO A 59 4.50 25.62 28.47
N HIS A 60 4.31 26.87 28.04
CA HIS A 60 5.38 27.86 27.97
C HIS A 60 5.81 28.22 29.40
N SER A 61 6.98 27.75 29.86
CA SER A 61 7.64 28.29 31.05
C SER A 61 8.60 29.40 30.64
N SER A 62 8.23 30.65 30.87
CA SER A 62 9.15 31.78 30.82
C SER A 62 10.01 31.79 32.08
N ALA A 63 11.31 31.94 31.88
CA ALA A 63 12.34 32.02 32.91
C ALA A 63 12.15 33.26 33.80
N GLU A 64 12.00 33.04 35.10
CA GLU A 64 12.26 34.06 36.12
C GLU A 64 13.68 33.85 36.67
N ARG A 65 14.56 34.80 36.37
CA ARG A 65 15.77 35.07 37.16
C ARG A 65 15.80 36.57 37.50
N ASP A 66 15.92 36.80 38.80
CA ASP A 66 16.59 37.90 39.49
C ASP A 66 16.20 39.33 39.13
N ARG A 67 15.40 39.96 39.99
CA ARG A 67 15.53 41.39 40.36
C ARG A 67 15.09 41.62 41.82
N GLU A 68 16.02 41.44 42.75
CA GLU A 68 16.03 42.22 43.98
C GLU A 68 16.54 43.64 43.71
N ARG A 69 16.14 44.59 44.57
CA ARG A 69 16.39 46.06 44.58
C ARG A 69 15.54 46.85 43.57
N ASP A 70 14.69 47.80 43.97
CA ASP A 70 14.83 48.83 45.01
C ASP A 70 13.45 49.32 45.45
N ARG A 71 13.30 49.56 46.78
CA ARG A 71 12.28 50.42 47.35
C ARG A 71 12.72 51.88 47.20
N ASP A 72 11.74 52.76 47.07
CA ASP A 72 11.78 54.23 47.23
C ASP A 72 11.55 55.04 45.95
N ARG A 73 10.27 55.27 45.63
CA ARG A 73 9.69 56.57 45.20
C ARG A 73 8.24 56.37 44.73
N ASP A 74 7.37 56.11 45.68
CA ASP A 74 5.92 56.16 45.50
C ASP A 74 5.45 57.61 45.71
N ARG A 75 5.10 58.32 44.60
CA ARG A 75 3.90 59.19 44.52
C ARG A 75 3.76 60.08 43.27
N ASP A 76 4.71 60.13 42.33
CA ASP A 76 4.58 60.99 41.13
C ASP A 76 4.49 60.22 39.78
N ARG A 77 4.37 58.88 39.78
CA ARG A 77 4.42 58.03 38.57
C ARG A 77 3.08 57.47 38.09
N ASP A 78 1.99 57.71 38.81
CA ASP A 78 0.72 56.99 38.57
C ASP A 78 -0.01 57.47 37.31
N ARG A 79 0.10 58.76 36.94
CA ARG A 79 -0.56 59.31 35.74
C ARG A 79 0.08 58.89 34.41
N ASP A 80 1.41 58.81 34.35
CA ASP A 80 2.13 58.42 33.12
C ASP A 80 2.02 56.89 32.88
N THR A 81 1.88 56.14 33.97
CA THR A 81 1.64 54.70 33.95
C THR A 81 0.23 54.38 33.44
N GLU A 82 -0.81 55.10 33.86
CA GLU A 82 -2.16 54.95 33.31
C GLU A 82 -2.23 55.25 31.81
N ARG A 83 -1.58 56.31 31.34
CA ARG A 83 -1.57 56.68 29.91
C ARG A 83 -0.87 55.61 29.06
N ARG A 84 0.30 55.12 29.52
CA ARG A 84 1.00 53.99 28.88
C ARG A 84 0.20 52.70 28.91
N ASN A 85 -0.49 52.39 30.02
CA ASN A 85 -1.32 51.18 30.11
C ASN A 85 -2.50 51.25 29.13
N ARG A 86 -3.15 52.42 28.99
CA ARG A 86 -4.25 52.61 28.03
C ARG A 86 -3.81 52.45 26.58
N ASP A 87 -2.61 52.94 26.22
CA ASP A 87 -2.05 52.76 24.88
C ASP A 87 -1.65 51.29 24.63
N ARG A 88 -1.10 50.60 25.66
CA ARG A 88 -0.79 49.17 25.60
C ARG A 88 -2.02 48.29 25.47
N ASP A 89 -3.12 48.66 26.14
CA ASP A 89 -4.39 47.95 26.05
C ASP A 89 -5.02 48.10 24.66
N ARG A 90 -4.95 49.31 24.06
CA ARG A 90 -5.35 49.53 22.66
C ARG A 90 -4.53 48.72 21.67
N ASP A 91 -3.21 48.63 21.86
CA ASP A 91 -2.35 47.81 21.00
C ASP A 91 -2.69 46.32 21.13
N ARG A 92 -2.97 45.86 22.36
CA ARG A 92 -3.44 44.48 22.62
C ARG A 92 -4.78 44.17 21.94
N ASP A 93 -5.71 45.12 21.95
CA ASP A 93 -7.01 44.94 21.31
C ASP A 93 -6.88 44.90 19.78
N ARG A 94 -6.00 45.73 19.21
CA ARG A 94 -5.68 45.71 17.77
C ARG A 94 -4.97 44.40 17.36
N ASP A 95 -4.10 43.85 18.20
CA ASP A 95 -3.46 42.55 17.94
C ASP A 95 -4.46 41.39 18.02
N ARG A 96 -5.40 41.41 18.98
CA ARG A 96 -6.51 40.45 19.04
C ARG A 96 -7.42 40.52 17.81
N GLU A 97 -7.66 41.71 17.30
CA GLU A 97 -8.47 41.91 16.09
C GLU A 97 -7.78 41.32 14.85
N ARG A 98 -6.47 41.55 14.70
CA ARG A 98 -5.66 40.91 13.64
C ARG A 98 -5.61 39.39 13.76
N GLU A 99 -5.57 38.85 14.97
CA GLU A 99 -5.56 37.41 15.20
C GLU A 99 -6.90 36.78 14.78
N ARG A 100 -8.03 37.41 15.12
CA ARG A 100 -9.37 37.01 14.65
C ARG A 100 -9.49 37.09 13.13
N GLU A 101 -8.88 38.08 12.49
CA GLU A 101 -8.88 38.21 11.03
C GLU A 101 -8.11 37.06 10.36
N ARG A 102 -6.92 36.71 10.89
CA ARG A 102 -6.14 35.55 10.43
C ARG A 102 -6.86 34.22 10.66
N GLU A 103 -7.61 34.09 11.74
CA GLU A 103 -8.40 32.90 12.04
C GLU A 103 -9.53 32.73 11.01
N ARG A 104 -10.26 33.81 10.70
CA ARG A 104 -11.28 33.82 9.63
C ARG A 104 -10.69 33.50 8.26
N GLU A 105 -9.48 33.96 7.97
CA GLU A 105 -8.79 33.64 6.72
C GLU A 105 -8.42 32.15 6.63
N ARG A 106 -7.93 31.56 7.72
CA ARG A 106 -7.65 30.12 7.80
C ARG A 106 -8.92 29.27 7.69
N GLU A 107 -10.02 29.74 8.27
CA GLU A 107 -11.32 29.09 8.16
C GLU A 107 -11.80 29.07 6.71
N ARG A 108 -11.69 30.19 6.00
CA ARG A 108 -12.01 30.27 4.55
C ARG A 108 -11.10 29.40 3.69
N ASP A 109 -9.79 29.35 3.94
CA ASP A 109 -8.88 28.45 3.20
C ASP A 109 -9.20 26.98 3.50
N SER A 110 -9.52 26.66 4.75
CA SER A 110 -9.93 25.31 5.17
C SER A 110 -11.24 24.89 4.50
N GLU A 111 -12.23 25.79 4.43
CA GLU A 111 -13.50 25.55 3.76
C GLU A 111 -13.31 25.34 2.25
N ARG A 112 -12.45 26.15 1.61
CA ARG A 112 -12.11 25.99 0.19
C ARG A 112 -11.46 24.62 -0.08
N ARG A 113 -10.49 24.22 0.75
CA ARG A 113 -9.86 22.89 0.65
C ARG A 113 -10.84 21.76 0.92
N ASN A 114 -11.74 21.93 1.89
CA ASN A 114 -12.73 20.90 2.21
C ASN A 114 -13.69 20.69 1.04
N ARG A 115 -14.13 21.78 0.40
CA ARG A 115 -14.98 21.72 -0.79
C ARG A 115 -14.27 21.11 -2.01
N GLU A 116 -12.97 21.36 -2.16
CA GLU A 116 -12.17 20.72 -3.20
C GLU A 116 -12.03 19.20 -2.95
N LYS A 117 -11.76 18.82 -1.70
CA LYS A 117 -11.66 17.43 -1.28
C LYS A 117 -12.99 16.69 -1.43
N GLU A 118 -14.11 17.33 -1.10
CA GLU A 118 -15.45 16.77 -1.27
C GLU A 118 -15.74 16.46 -2.75
N ARG A 119 -15.37 17.37 -3.67
CA ARG A 119 -15.49 17.13 -5.12
C ARG A 119 -14.61 15.98 -5.60
N GLU A 120 -13.37 15.89 -5.09
CA GLU A 120 -12.46 14.79 -5.42
C GLU A 120 -12.98 13.45 -4.89
N ASP A 121 -13.51 13.43 -3.67
CA ASP A 121 -14.09 12.24 -3.05
C ASP A 121 -15.39 11.83 -3.76
N GLU A 122 -16.21 12.78 -4.21
CA GLU A 122 -17.39 12.50 -5.04
C GLU A 122 -17.00 11.89 -6.40
N GLN A 123 -15.98 12.44 -7.07
CA GLN A 123 -15.46 11.86 -8.31
C GLN A 123 -14.93 10.44 -8.09
N ARG A 124 -14.14 10.23 -7.03
CA ARG A 124 -13.65 8.90 -6.66
C ARG A 124 -14.77 7.93 -6.32
N ALA A 125 -15.84 8.39 -5.67
CA ALA A 125 -17.00 7.58 -5.37
C ALA A 125 -17.74 7.17 -6.66
N ARG A 126 -17.92 8.09 -7.60
CA ARG A 126 -18.51 7.80 -8.93
C ARG A 126 -17.68 6.81 -9.73
N ASP A 127 -16.35 6.96 -9.72
CA ASP A 127 -15.45 6.05 -10.42
C ASP A 127 -15.41 4.67 -9.77
N ARG A 128 -15.41 4.61 -8.43
CA ARG A 128 -15.54 3.34 -7.70
C ARG A 128 -16.86 2.64 -8.04
N ALA A 129 -17.97 3.35 -8.06
CA ALA A 129 -19.28 2.77 -8.41
C ALA A 129 -19.31 2.24 -9.86
N ARG A 130 -18.64 2.92 -10.79
CA ARG A 130 -18.50 2.43 -12.19
C ARG A 130 -17.68 1.16 -12.26
N VAL A 131 -16.54 1.12 -11.56
CA VAL A 131 -15.67 -0.06 -11.53
C VAL A 131 -16.37 -1.22 -10.84
N GLU A 132 -17.07 -0.98 -9.74
CA GLU A 132 -17.84 -1.99 -9.02
C GLU A 132 -18.95 -2.58 -9.88
N LYS A 133 -19.71 -1.74 -10.60
CA LYS A 133 -20.74 -2.21 -11.53
C LYS A 133 -20.18 -3.04 -12.68
N LEU A 134 -18.98 -2.72 -13.17
CA LEU A 134 -18.29 -3.53 -14.19
C LEU A 134 -17.85 -4.87 -13.59
N ALA A 135 -17.25 -4.86 -12.41
CA ALA A 135 -16.85 -6.08 -11.71
C ALA A 135 -18.03 -6.98 -11.35
N GLU A 136 -19.19 -6.40 -11.01
CA GLU A 136 -20.42 -7.14 -10.76
C GLU A 136 -20.92 -7.83 -12.04
N ARG A 137 -20.95 -7.11 -13.17
CA ARG A 137 -21.27 -7.71 -14.48
C ARG A 137 -20.29 -8.81 -14.87
N GLU A 138 -19.01 -8.62 -14.65
CA GLU A 138 -17.99 -9.66 -14.91
C GLU A 138 -18.28 -10.91 -14.08
N ARG A 139 -18.56 -10.76 -12.78
CA ARG A 139 -18.93 -11.87 -11.89
C ARG A 139 -20.22 -12.56 -12.32
N GLU A 140 -21.23 -11.80 -12.75
CA GLU A 140 -22.48 -12.37 -13.25
C GLU A 140 -22.26 -13.25 -14.48
N VAL A 141 -21.41 -12.81 -15.40
CA VAL A 141 -21.10 -13.59 -16.60
C VAL A 141 -20.21 -14.79 -16.27
N GLU A 142 -19.26 -14.67 -15.34
CA GLU A 142 -18.50 -15.83 -14.83
C GLU A 142 -19.43 -16.88 -14.21
N LEU A 143 -20.39 -16.45 -13.38
CA LEU A 143 -21.40 -17.32 -12.79
C LEU A 143 -22.31 -17.92 -13.85
N ALA A 144 -22.67 -17.16 -14.89
CA ALA A 144 -23.46 -17.65 -16.01
C ALA A 144 -22.70 -18.71 -16.82
N ALA A 145 -21.40 -18.51 -17.07
CA ALA A 145 -20.54 -19.47 -17.75
C ALA A 145 -20.38 -20.77 -16.96
N ILE A 146 -20.18 -20.67 -15.63
CA ILE A 146 -20.18 -21.84 -14.74
C ILE A 146 -21.54 -22.53 -14.79
N LYS A 147 -22.63 -21.77 -14.67
CA LYS A 147 -23.98 -22.32 -14.73
C LYS A 147 -24.25 -23.03 -16.06
N GLU A 148 -23.81 -22.45 -17.17
CA GLU A 148 -23.90 -23.05 -18.50
C GLU A 148 -23.07 -24.34 -18.62
N GLN A 149 -21.85 -24.37 -18.08
CA GLN A 149 -20.99 -25.55 -18.10
C GLN A 149 -21.61 -26.74 -17.33
N TYR A 150 -22.25 -26.49 -16.18
CA TYR A 150 -22.75 -27.54 -15.30
C TYR A 150 -24.24 -27.88 -15.51
N LEU A 151 -25.11 -26.92 -15.81
CA LEU A 151 -26.53 -27.17 -16.08
C LEU A 151 -26.83 -27.35 -17.57
N GLY A 152 -25.87 -27.04 -18.45
CA GLY A 152 -26.06 -27.02 -19.90
C GLY A 152 -26.89 -25.83 -20.37
N SER A 153 -26.46 -25.18 -21.46
CA SER A 153 -27.28 -24.15 -22.12
C SER A 153 -28.27 -24.77 -23.10
N LYS A 154 -29.39 -24.06 -23.28
CA LYS A 154 -30.31 -24.35 -24.38
C LYS A 154 -29.64 -23.89 -25.67
N LYS A 155 -29.43 -24.81 -26.62
CA LYS A 155 -28.81 -24.51 -27.93
C LYS A 155 -29.55 -23.34 -28.59
N PRO A 156 -28.86 -22.24 -28.97
CA PRO A 156 -29.52 -21.11 -29.62
C PRO A 156 -30.14 -21.58 -30.94
N LYS A 157 -31.41 -21.24 -31.17
CA LYS A 157 -32.10 -21.56 -32.41
C LYS A 157 -31.48 -20.72 -33.53
N LYS A 158 -31.12 -21.36 -34.64
CA LYS A 158 -30.62 -20.66 -35.85
C LYS A 158 -31.69 -19.66 -36.29
N ARG A 159 -31.32 -18.38 -36.36
CA ARG A 159 -32.21 -17.33 -36.87
C ARG A 159 -32.47 -17.60 -38.35
N VAL A 160 -33.72 -17.42 -38.79
CA VAL A 160 -34.08 -17.48 -40.20
C VAL A 160 -33.55 -16.22 -40.86
N ILE A 161 -32.48 -16.37 -41.64
CA ILE A 161 -31.83 -15.27 -42.36
C ILE A 161 -32.64 -14.98 -43.61
N LYS A 162 -32.92 -13.70 -43.86
CA LYS A 162 -33.62 -13.27 -45.08
C LYS A 162 -32.73 -13.53 -46.31
N PRO A 163 -33.28 -13.95 -47.46
CA PRO A 163 -32.47 -14.24 -48.65
C PRO A 163 -31.53 -13.10 -49.07
N SER A 164 -31.93 -11.84 -48.92
CA SER A 164 -31.10 -10.66 -49.22
C SER A 164 -29.89 -10.49 -48.29
N GLU A 165 -29.96 -11.01 -47.06
CA GLU A 165 -28.87 -11.02 -46.09
C GLU A 165 -27.95 -12.23 -46.30
N LYS A 166 -28.51 -13.35 -46.78
CA LYS A 166 -27.76 -14.56 -47.15
C LYS A 166 -26.80 -14.35 -48.34
N PHE A 167 -27.06 -13.38 -49.21
CA PHE A 167 -26.20 -13.02 -50.34
C PHE A 167 -25.38 -11.74 -50.10
N ARG A 168 -25.53 -11.09 -48.94
CA ARG A 168 -24.71 -9.93 -48.58
C ARG A 168 -23.39 -10.44 -48.02
N PHE A 169 -22.42 -10.63 -48.91
CA PHE A 169 -21.09 -11.07 -48.54
C PHE A 169 -20.40 -9.97 -47.73
N SER A 170 -20.24 -10.19 -46.43
CA SER A 170 -19.40 -9.34 -45.59
C SER A 170 -18.04 -10.02 -45.50
N PHE A 171 -16.99 -9.30 -45.89
CA PHE A 171 -15.60 -9.76 -45.80
C PHE A 171 -14.99 -9.43 -44.43
N ASP A 172 -15.65 -8.57 -43.65
CA ASP A 172 -15.21 -8.19 -42.32
C ASP A 172 -15.70 -9.21 -41.28
N TRP A 173 -14.85 -9.46 -40.28
CA TRP A 173 -15.21 -10.27 -39.12
C TRP A 173 -16.23 -9.52 -38.26
N GLU A 174 -17.31 -10.20 -37.85
CA GLU A 174 -18.28 -9.62 -36.94
C GLU A 174 -17.71 -9.57 -35.51
N ASN A 175 -17.93 -8.49 -34.76
CA ASN A 175 -17.42 -8.35 -33.38
C ASN A 175 -17.96 -9.41 -32.40
N THR A 176 -19.06 -10.08 -32.75
CA THR A 176 -19.62 -11.23 -32.02
C THR A 176 -18.77 -12.49 -32.16
N GLU A 177 -17.90 -12.55 -33.17
CA GLU A 177 -16.96 -13.65 -33.41
C GLU A 177 -15.61 -13.43 -32.71
N ASP A 178 -15.43 -12.30 -32.00
CA ASP A 178 -14.24 -12.02 -31.19
C ASP A 178 -14.26 -12.82 -29.88
N THR A 179 -13.37 -13.82 -29.78
CA THR A 179 -13.21 -14.70 -28.61
C THR A 179 -12.09 -14.28 -27.67
N SER A 180 -11.39 -13.16 -27.97
CA SER A 180 -10.24 -12.73 -27.18
C SER A 180 -10.59 -12.10 -25.82
N ARG A 181 -11.85 -11.69 -25.65
CA ARG A 181 -12.36 -11.12 -24.41
C ARG A 181 -12.74 -12.23 -23.43
N ASP A 182 -11.79 -12.64 -22.62
CA ASP A 182 -12.07 -13.46 -21.46
C ASP A 182 -12.74 -12.63 -20.35
N MET A 183 -13.65 -13.27 -19.62
CA MET A 183 -14.37 -12.68 -18.49
C MET A 183 -13.43 -12.45 -17.30
N ASN A 184 -12.39 -13.27 -17.17
CA ASN A 184 -11.47 -13.21 -16.05
C ASN A 184 -10.31 -12.24 -16.32
N SER A 185 -10.08 -11.30 -15.40
CA SER A 185 -9.03 -10.28 -15.49
C SER A 185 -7.62 -10.86 -15.64
N LEU A 186 -7.38 -12.09 -15.15
CA LEU A 186 -6.09 -12.78 -15.30
C LEU A 186 -5.77 -13.12 -16.76
N TYR A 187 -6.79 -13.34 -17.58
CA TYR A 187 -6.67 -13.67 -18.99
C TYR A 187 -6.88 -12.45 -19.89
N GLN A 188 -7.51 -11.38 -19.39
CA GLN A 188 -7.52 -10.08 -20.07
C GLN A 188 -6.14 -9.39 -20.04
N ASN A 189 -5.37 -9.58 -18.96
CA ASN A 189 -3.99 -9.12 -18.86
C ASN A 189 -3.01 -10.29 -18.72
N PRO A 190 -2.85 -11.14 -19.77
CA PRO A 190 -1.86 -12.20 -19.73
C PRO A 190 -0.50 -11.58 -19.50
N HIS A 191 0.27 -12.15 -18.57
CA HIS A 191 1.67 -11.77 -18.43
C HIS A 191 2.42 -12.10 -19.72
N GLU A 192 2.64 -11.09 -20.55
CA GLU A 192 3.39 -11.27 -21.79
C GLU A 192 4.77 -11.86 -21.46
N ALA A 193 5.02 -13.04 -22.03
CA ALA A 193 6.29 -13.73 -21.84
C ALA A 193 7.42 -12.79 -22.28
N ARG A 194 8.34 -12.49 -21.36
CA ARG A 194 9.51 -11.65 -21.67
C ARG A 194 10.43 -12.42 -22.60
N LEU A 195 10.27 -12.19 -23.90
CA LEU A 195 11.06 -12.81 -24.95
C LEU A 195 12.56 -12.66 -24.65
N LEU A 196 13.27 -13.79 -24.62
CA LEU A 196 14.71 -13.89 -24.36
C LEU A 196 15.15 -13.04 -23.14
N PHE A 197 14.43 -13.12 -22.02
CA PHE A 197 14.72 -12.38 -20.78
C PHE A 197 14.78 -10.85 -20.95
N GLY A 198 13.97 -10.29 -21.87
CA GLY A 198 13.94 -8.85 -22.15
C GLY A 198 15.08 -8.37 -23.05
N ARG A 199 15.73 -9.28 -23.77
CA ARG A 199 16.63 -8.99 -24.90
C ARG A 199 15.96 -9.23 -26.26
N GLY A 200 14.93 -10.08 -26.30
CA GLY A 200 14.17 -10.39 -27.50
C GLY A 200 13.06 -9.38 -27.76
N PHE A 201 12.57 -9.37 -28.99
CA PHE A 201 11.50 -8.51 -29.47
C PHE A 201 10.40 -9.38 -30.11
N ARG A 202 9.13 -8.99 -29.92
CA ARG A 202 7.99 -9.59 -30.62
C ARG A 202 8.13 -9.27 -32.11
N ALA A 203 7.99 -10.29 -32.96
CA ALA A 203 8.06 -10.12 -34.41
C ALA A 203 6.92 -9.22 -34.91
N GLY A 204 7.15 -8.44 -35.96
CA GLY A 204 6.16 -7.54 -36.57
C GLY A 204 5.85 -6.25 -35.80
N MET A 205 6.25 -6.13 -34.53
CA MET A 205 6.11 -4.88 -33.76
C MET A 205 7.38 -4.02 -33.84
N ASP A 206 7.22 -2.69 -33.88
CA ASP A 206 8.38 -1.81 -33.99
C ASP A 206 9.34 -1.96 -32.80
N ARG A 207 10.64 -1.98 -33.12
CA ARG A 207 11.71 -2.16 -32.15
C ARG A 207 11.84 -0.97 -31.21
N ARG A 208 11.51 0.25 -31.66
CA ARG A 208 11.62 1.46 -30.82
C ARG A 208 10.51 1.47 -29.76
N GLU A 209 9.28 1.13 -30.15
CA GLU A 209 8.15 1.02 -29.23
C GLU A 209 8.35 -0.07 -28.18
N GLN A 210 8.79 -1.26 -28.59
CA GLN A 210 9.11 -2.34 -27.65
C GLN A 210 10.24 -1.96 -26.68
N LYS A 211 11.26 -1.23 -27.17
CA LYS A 211 12.34 -0.70 -26.33
C LYS A 211 11.88 0.36 -25.34
N ASN A 212 10.71 0.99 -25.51
CA ASN A 212 10.20 1.96 -24.54
C ASN A 212 9.40 1.28 -23.41
N LEU A 213 8.68 0.19 -23.72
CA LEU A 213 7.86 -0.56 -22.75
C LEU A 213 8.68 -1.51 -21.85
N LEU A 214 9.67 -2.20 -22.42
CA LEU A 214 10.47 -3.24 -21.76
C LEU A 214 11.52 -2.78 -20.69
N PRO A 215 12.12 -1.56 -20.71
CA PRO A 215 13.23 -1.20 -19.82
C PRO A 215 12.84 -1.00 -18.36
N ARG A 216 11.59 -0.63 -18.04
CA ARG A 216 11.20 -0.30 -16.66
C ARG A 216 11.42 -1.49 -15.71
N MET A 217 11.01 -2.68 -16.13
CA MET A 217 11.20 -3.90 -15.34
C MET A 217 12.62 -4.47 -15.44
N ARG A 218 13.28 -4.35 -16.61
CA ARG A 218 14.68 -4.79 -16.80
C ARG A 218 15.64 -3.97 -15.95
N ARG A 219 15.48 -2.64 -15.92
CA ARG A 219 16.22 -1.72 -15.03
C ARG A 219 16.03 -2.13 -13.57
N ARG A 220 14.80 -2.41 -13.13
CA ARG A 220 14.53 -2.90 -11.76
C ARG A 220 15.30 -4.19 -11.45
N PHE A 221 15.29 -5.17 -12.34
CA PHE A 221 16.01 -6.44 -12.13
C PHE A 221 17.53 -6.27 -12.08
N VAL A 222 18.10 -5.50 -13.02
CA VAL A 222 19.54 -5.22 -13.07
C VAL A 222 19.97 -4.44 -11.82
N MET A 223 19.21 -3.42 -11.42
CA MET A 223 19.47 -2.64 -10.19
C MET A 223 19.41 -3.53 -8.94
N ARG A 224 18.42 -4.43 -8.84
CA ARG A 224 18.31 -5.36 -7.71
C ARG A 224 19.51 -6.31 -7.64
N PHE A 225 19.98 -6.80 -8.79
CA PHE A 225 21.15 -7.67 -8.85
C PHE A 225 22.44 -6.92 -8.49
N ALA A 226 22.60 -5.69 -8.99
CA ALA A 226 23.72 -4.83 -8.63
C ALA A 226 23.75 -4.52 -7.13
N ARG A 227 22.60 -4.16 -6.53
CA ARG A 227 22.46 -3.96 -5.07
C ARG A 227 22.81 -5.22 -4.27
N ARG A 228 22.32 -6.39 -4.68
CA ARG A 228 22.64 -7.66 -4.01
C ARG A 228 24.13 -8.01 -4.11
N LYS A 229 24.77 -7.73 -5.25
CA LYS A 229 26.22 -7.92 -5.44
C LYS A 229 27.03 -6.93 -4.59
N ALA A 230 26.58 -5.69 -4.46
CA ALA A 230 27.20 -4.69 -3.59
C ALA A 230 27.10 -5.10 -2.11
N LEU A 231 25.91 -5.51 -1.65
CA LEU A 231 25.69 -6.05 -0.31
C LEU A 231 26.59 -7.26 -0.04
N ARG A 232 26.68 -8.22 -0.96
CA ARG A 232 27.57 -9.40 -0.82
C ARG A 232 29.06 -9.01 -0.74
N ARG A 233 29.47 -7.94 -1.43
CA ARG A 233 30.84 -7.41 -1.35
C ARG A 233 31.10 -6.72 -0.01
N LEU A 234 30.10 -6.00 0.51
CA LEU A 234 30.16 -5.34 1.80
C LEU A 234 30.24 -6.37 2.94
N THR A 235 29.36 -7.38 2.92
CA THR A 235 29.37 -8.46 3.92
C THR A 235 30.65 -9.29 3.85
N ARG A 236 31.22 -9.51 2.66
CA ARG A 236 32.52 -10.18 2.51
C ARG A 236 33.70 -9.35 3.04
N LYS A 237 33.61 -8.01 3.02
CA LYS A 237 34.62 -7.12 3.62
C LYS A 237 34.48 -7.04 5.14
N LEU A 238 33.27 -7.18 5.67
CA LEU A 238 32.95 -7.17 7.10
C LEU A 238 33.24 -8.52 7.80
N GLN A 239 33.45 -9.62 7.06
CA GLN A 239 33.88 -10.86 7.68
C GLN A 239 35.37 -10.80 8.05
N PRO A 240 35.76 -11.02 9.32
CA PRO A 240 37.16 -11.08 9.69
C PRO A 240 37.81 -12.24 8.94
N ARG A 241 38.96 -11.97 8.30
CA ARG A 241 39.78 -12.99 7.65
C ARG A 241 40.15 -14.03 8.71
N ARG A 242 39.42 -15.15 8.75
CA ARG A 242 39.79 -16.32 9.56
C ARG A 242 41.18 -16.75 9.12
N ARG A 243 42.21 -16.33 9.87
CA ARG A 243 43.59 -16.77 9.72
C ARG A 243 43.56 -18.29 9.81
N ARG A 244 43.90 -18.98 8.73
CA ARG A 244 44.22 -20.41 8.77
C ARG A 244 45.52 -20.56 9.57
N SER A 245 45.42 -20.66 10.88
CA SER A 245 46.50 -21.19 11.71
C SER A 245 46.41 -22.72 11.65
N ARG A 246 47.28 -23.34 10.86
CA ARG A 246 47.60 -24.76 11.02
C ARG A 246 49.11 -24.91 11.16
N ARG A 247 49.50 -24.84 12.44
CA ARG A 247 50.49 -25.66 13.15
C ARG A 247 51.92 -25.68 12.61
N LEU A 248 52.77 -25.01 13.38
CA LEU A 248 54.16 -25.35 13.67
C LEU A 248 54.41 -26.87 13.55
N LYS A 249 55.24 -27.27 12.60
CA LYS A 249 56.01 -28.52 12.70
C LYS A 249 57.43 -28.11 13.09
N SER A 250 57.72 -28.42 14.35
CA SER A 250 59.01 -28.61 15.01
C SER A 250 60.27 -28.66 14.12
N MET A 251 61.21 -27.78 14.47
CA MET A 251 62.66 -27.97 14.54
C MET A 251 63.14 -29.43 14.46
N ILE A 252 64.02 -29.72 13.49
CA ILE A 252 65.15 -30.66 13.60
C ILE A 252 66.30 -30.05 12.77
N PRO A 253 67.47 -29.70 13.36
CA PRO A 253 68.62 -29.23 12.61
C PRO A 253 69.44 -30.40 12.04
N LEU A 254 69.94 -30.23 10.82
CA LEU A 254 70.86 -31.14 10.13
C LEU A 254 72.31 -30.88 10.57
N ILE A 255 73.06 -31.98 10.75
CA ILE A 255 74.52 -32.06 10.66
C ILE A 255 74.90 -31.97 9.18
#